data_AF-A0A1I0FG58-F1
#
_entry.id   AF-A0A1I0FG58-F1
#
_cell.length_a   1.000
_cell.length_b   1.000
_cell.length_c   1.000
_cell.angle_alpha   90.00
_cell.angle_beta   90.00
_cell.angle_gamma   90.00
#
_symmetry.space_group_name_H-M   'P 1'
#
loop_
_entity.id
_entity.type
_entity.pdbx_description
1 polymer ?
#
loop_
_entity_poly.entity_id
_entity_poly.type
_entity_poly.pdbx_seq_one_letter_code
_entity_poly.pdbx_strand_id
1 'polypeptide(L)'
;MEEIYQQTKKLFNAADCMVACKDKILIYRKALAGFKQIEDYKDSRQYCKECRKRAKQTRLDIKANAYESALKKLSNAKNARDCDIAKEQFLNLEDYQDAPNMAEKCLQLKAKFEKKSIRGNMMRIMIAVFVVVLFLSFTTTSFKYFRARAYKTAGMYSMAIKLYSKLDTYKDSASRLEECKYYYGLKLKNNQDYSHARQAFAQAHSYQDSDVQEAAVEQLIVQNSNVGKQVIIGGHSWTILDKKENAALLIKNRAIDDITYHNTLENVTWENSDVREFLNGKFMDTFSEEEKNNILMSDVKMDDNEMYQVDGGNDTKDQVFLLSLDEAQQYADIMPKCKVNTWLRSPGSDPKTASFLAEGNIIMEYGYLVNVAGFAIRPAMWYVYE
;
A
#
# COMPACT_ATOMS: atom_id res chain seq x y z
N MET A 1 95.64 -30.31 22.49
CA MET A 1 94.79 -31.53 22.49
C MET A 1 93.65 -31.40 23.49
N GLU A 2 93.92 -31.21 24.79
CA GLU A 2 92.86 -31.16 25.82
C GLU A 2 91.88 -29.98 25.69
N GLU A 3 92.34 -28.77 25.38
CA GLU A 3 91.48 -27.59 25.24
C GLU A 3 90.46 -27.75 24.09
N ILE A 4 90.93 -28.23 22.93
CA ILE A 4 90.10 -28.54 21.75
C ILE A 4 89.09 -29.64 22.07
N TYR A 5 89.50 -30.66 22.82
CA TYR A 5 88.62 -31.75 23.26
C TYR A 5 87.48 -31.22 24.16
N GLN A 6 87.81 -30.43 25.18
CA GLN A 6 86.82 -29.87 26.11
C GLN A 6 85.85 -28.92 25.42
N GLN A 7 86.34 -28.06 24.52
CA GLN A 7 85.51 -27.15 23.74
C GLN A 7 84.57 -27.90 22.79
N THR A 8 85.07 -28.92 22.09
CA THR A 8 84.26 -29.74 21.17
C THR A 8 83.23 -30.58 21.92
N LYS A 9 83.58 -31.11 23.09
CA LYS A 9 82.67 -31.85 23.98
C LYS A 9 81.54 -30.97 24.53
N LYS A 10 81.85 -29.73 24.93
CA LYS A 10 80.83 -28.73 25.28
C LYS A 10 79.89 -28.47 24.11
N LEU A 11 80.42 -28.31 22.90
CA LEU A 11 79.63 -28.10 21.68
C LEU A 11 78.68 -29.27 21.37
N PHE A 12 79.17 -30.50 21.53
CA PHE A 12 78.37 -31.72 21.37
C PHE A 12 77.24 -31.80 22.39
N ASN A 13 77.53 -31.58 23.68
CA ASN A 13 76.53 -31.61 24.74
C ASN A 13 75.48 -30.50 24.57
N ALA A 14 75.89 -29.32 24.10
CA ALA A 14 74.97 -28.23 23.79
C ALA A 14 73.99 -28.63 22.66
N ALA A 15 74.48 -29.27 21.60
CA ALA A 15 73.62 -29.78 20.52
C ALA A 15 72.64 -30.86 21.02
N ASP A 16 73.05 -31.73 21.93
CA ASP A 16 72.18 -32.77 22.51
C ASP A 16 70.95 -32.18 23.21
N CYS A 17 71.11 -31.03 23.86
CA CYS A 17 70.03 -30.33 24.56
C CYS A 17 69.09 -29.52 23.65
N MET A 18 69.39 -29.37 22.35
CA MET A 18 68.57 -28.61 21.41
C MET A 18 67.41 -29.43 20.86
N VAL A 19 66.31 -28.76 20.47
CA VAL A 19 65.24 -29.37 19.68
C VAL A 19 65.76 -29.71 18.27
N ALA A 20 65.13 -30.66 17.59
CA ALA A 20 65.47 -31.03 16.23
C ALA A 20 65.28 -29.85 15.26
N CYS A 21 66.39 -29.25 14.82
CA CYS A 21 66.41 -28.13 13.88
C CYS A 21 67.66 -28.17 12.98
N LYS A 22 67.68 -27.36 11.92
CA LYS A 22 68.81 -27.27 10.99
C LYS A 22 70.10 -26.87 11.72
N ASP A 23 70.00 -26.01 12.72
CA ASP A 23 71.16 -25.55 13.51
C ASP A 23 71.74 -26.67 14.38
N LYS A 24 70.91 -27.55 14.95
CA LYS A 24 71.37 -28.73 15.69
C LYS A 24 72.24 -29.65 14.81
N ILE A 25 71.87 -29.84 13.54
CA ILE A 25 72.68 -30.60 12.57
C ILE A 25 74.01 -29.88 12.27
N LEU A 26 73.97 -28.55 12.11
CA LEU A 26 75.16 -27.75 11.85
C LEU A 26 76.15 -27.83 13.02
N ILE A 27 75.64 -27.81 14.26
CA ILE A 27 76.45 -27.90 15.46
C ILE A 27 77.07 -29.30 15.59
N TYR A 28 76.33 -30.39 15.34
CA TYR A 28 76.94 -31.73 15.29
C TYR A 28 78.00 -31.89 14.19
N ARG A 29 77.82 -31.22 13.03
CA ARG A 29 78.85 -31.19 11.98
C ARG A 29 80.11 -30.44 12.40
N LYS A 30 79.94 -29.33 13.13
CA LYS A 30 81.07 -28.59 13.72
C LYS A 30 81.78 -29.41 14.82
N ALA A 31 81.02 -30.08 15.70
CA ALA A 31 81.57 -31.00 16.69
C ALA A 31 82.33 -32.17 16.04
N LEU A 32 81.78 -32.73 14.96
CA LEU A 32 82.44 -33.78 14.18
C LEU A 32 83.78 -33.32 13.60
N ALA A 33 83.85 -32.10 13.07
CA ALA A 33 85.10 -31.54 12.54
C ALA A 33 86.15 -31.35 13.65
N GLY A 34 85.74 -30.85 14.83
CA GLY A 34 86.61 -30.71 15.99
C GLY A 34 87.15 -32.04 16.50
N PHE A 35 86.31 -33.06 16.66
CA PHE A 35 86.74 -34.38 17.13
C PHE A 35 87.59 -35.14 16.10
N LYS A 36 87.43 -34.85 14.80
CA LYS A 36 88.26 -35.45 13.75
C LYS A 36 89.69 -34.90 13.73
N GLN A 37 89.89 -33.65 14.17
CA GLN A 37 91.25 -33.07 14.30
C GLN A 37 92.07 -33.73 15.42
N ILE A 38 91.42 -34.39 16.37
CA ILE A 38 92.03 -35.04 17.54
C ILE A 38 91.61 -36.53 17.63
N GLU A 39 91.53 -37.20 16.49
CA GLU A 39 90.87 -38.50 16.34
C GLU A 39 91.42 -39.61 17.26
N ASP A 40 92.73 -39.64 17.48
CA ASP A 40 93.39 -40.65 18.33
C ASP A 40 93.51 -40.22 19.81
N TYR A 41 92.89 -39.09 20.18
CA TYR A 41 92.89 -38.58 21.54
C TYR A 41 91.63 -39.00 22.29
N LYS A 42 91.82 -39.75 23.40
CA LYS A 42 90.73 -40.23 24.27
C LYS A 42 89.63 -40.97 23.48
N ASP A 43 88.38 -40.62 23.72
CA ASP A 43 87.16 -41.15 23.12
C ASP A 43 86.68 -40.33 21.90
N SER A 44 87.53 -39.46 21.33
CA SER A 44 87.17 -38.59 20.18
C SER A 44 86.69 -39.37 18.96
N ARG A 45 87.27 -40.55 18.68
CA ARG A 45 86.81 -41.45 17.61
C ARG A 45 85.38 -41.94 17.82
N GLN A 46 84.97 -42.17 19.07
CA GLN A 46 83.59 -42.55 19.42
C GLN A 46 82.65 -41.35 19.25
N TYR A 47 83.04 -40.17 19.70
CA TYR A 47 82.27 -38.95 19.49
C TYR A 47 82.09 -38.59 18.01
N CYS A 48 83.07 -38.88 17.14
CA CYS A 48 82.90 -38.75 15.69
C CYS A 48 81.76 -39.63 15.15
N LYS A 49 81.64 -40.88 15.63
CA LYS A 49 80.54 -41.78 15.25
C LYS A 49 79.20 -41.27 15.78
N GLU A 50 79.17 -40.82 17.03
CA GLU A 50 77.96 -40.27 17.65
C GLU A 50 77.51 -38.97 16.98
N CYS A 51 78.40 -38.04 16.64
CA CYS A 51 78.04 -36.82 15.92
C CYS A 51 77.37 -37.13 14.57
N ARG A 52 77.88 -38.11 13.81
CA ARG A 52 77.27 -38.53 12.54
C ARG A 52 75.89 -39.16 12.77
N LYS A 53 75.78 -40.03 13.78
CA LYS A 53 74.53 -40.69 14.16
C LYS A 53 73.47 -39.68 14.60
N ARG A 54 73.82 -38.77 15.52
CA ARG A 54 72.94 -37.72 16.05
C ARG A 54 72.53 -36.71 14.97
N ALA A 55 73.45 -36.33 14.07
CA ALA A 55 73.10 -35.49 12.93
C ALA A 55 72.12 -36.18 11.95
N LYS A 56 72.30 -37.49 11.70
CA LYS A 56 71.36 -38.28 10.88
C LYS A 56 70.00 -38.42 11.57
N GLN A 57 69.97 -38.70 12.87
CA GLN A 57 68.74 -38.80 13.65
C GLN A 57 68.00 -37.46 13.66
N THR A 58 68.70 -36.36 13.92
CA THR A 58 68.12 -35.00 13.92
C THR A 58 67.47 -34.67 12.57
N ARG A 59 68.03 -35.12 11.44
CA ARG A 59 67.38 -34.96 10.12
C ARG A 59 66.07 -35.72 10.01
N LEU A 60 66.01 -36.94 10.54
CA LEU A 60 64.80 -37.75 10.57
C LEU A 60 63.75 -37.11 11.49
N ASP A 61 64.16 -36.60 12.66
CA ASP A 61 63.27 -35.93 13.61
C ASP A 61 62.67 -34.64 13.03
N ILE A 62 63.46 -33.85 12.28
CA ILE A 62 62.94 -32.67 11.56
C ILE A 62 61.88 -33.07 10.54
N LYS A 63 62.14 -34.13 9.75
CA LYS A 63 61.17 -34.65 8.78
C LYS A 63 59.92 -35.18 9.46
N ALA A 64 60.06 -35.87 10.60
CA ALA A 64 58.95 -36.37 11.42
C ALA A 64 58.07 -35.22 11.95
N ASN A 65 58.67 -34.19 12.54
CA ASN A 65 57.95 -33.03 13.08
C ASN A 65 57.24 -32.24 11.98
N ALA A 66 57.89 -32.07 10.82
CA ALA A 66 57.29 -31.40 9.67
C ALA A 66 56.12 -32.21 9.07
N TYR A 67 56.23 -33.54 9.04
CA TYR A 67 55.17 -34.45 8.62
C TYR A 67 53.97 -34.40 9.57
N GLU A 68 54.20 -34.44 10.89
CA GLU A 68 53.14 -34.33 11.90
C GLU A 68 52.43 -32.98 11.84
N SER A 69 53.17 -31.89 11.65
CA SER A 69 52.61 -30.56 11.41
C SER A 69 51.71 -30.54 10.17
N ALA A 70 52.15 -31.15 9.06
CA ALA A 70 51.38 -31.21 7.82
C ALA A 70 50.09 -32.02 8.00
N LEU A 71 50.13 -33.15 8.72
CA LEU A 71 48.94 -33.93 9.09
C LEU A 71 47.95 -33.11 9.91
N LYS A 72 48.43 -32.37 10.92
CA LYS A 72 47.59 -31.52 11.76
C LYS A 72 46.93 -30.39 10.97
N LYS A 73 47.60 -29.85 9.96
CA LYS A 73 47.00 -28.85 9.05
C LYS A 73 45.95 -29.48 8.15
N LEU A 74 46.21 -30.67 7.62
CA LEU A 74 45.26 -31.40 6.81
C LEU A 74 43.99 -31.78 7.60
N SER A 75 44.14 -32.27 8.83
CA SER A 75 43.00 -32.65 9.69
C SER A 75 42.12 -31.46 10.08
N ASN A 76 42.73 -30.27 10.19
CA ASN A 76 42.04 -29.03 10.55
C ASN A 76 41.64 -28.17 9.35
N ALA A 77 41.81 -28.67 8.12
CA ALA A 77 41.49 -27.92 6.92
C ALA A 77 39.98 -27.64 6.82
N LYS A 78 39.60 -26.37 6.66
CA LYS A 78 38.21 -25.93 6.54
C LYS A 78 37.86 -25.45 5.13
N ASN A 79 38.86 -25.17 4.30
CA ASN A 79 38.71 -24.63 2.96
C ASN A 79 39.81 -25.15 2.02
N ALA A 80 39.68 -24.84 0.73
CA ALA A 80 40.62 -25.23 -0.32
C ALA A 80 42.05 -24.70 -0.08
N ARG A 81 42.18 -23.50 0.52
CA ARG A 81 43.47 -22.86 0.79
C ARG A 81 44.24 -23.59 1.89
N ASP A 82 43.55 -24.08 2.92
CA ASP A 82 44.17 -24.87 3.98
C ASP A 82 44.76 -26.19 3.43
N CYS A 83 44.07 -26.82 2.47
CA CYS A 83 44.57 -28.00 1.76
C CYS A 83 45.81 -27.70 0.92
N ASP A 84 45.87 -26.53 0.25
CA ASP A 84 47.06 -26.13 -0.52
C ASP A 84 48.28 -25.95 0.39
N ILE A 85 48.10 -25.32 1.56
CA ILE A 85 49.17 -25.14 2.56
C ILE A 85 49.66 -26.51 3.09
N ALA A 86 48.77 -27.44 3.38
CA ALA A 86 49.14 -28.79 3.82
C ALA A 86 49.89 -29.56 2.72
N LYS A 87 49.41 -29.48 1.47
CA LYS A 87 50.04 -30.12 0.31
C LYS A 87 51.48 -29.64 0.11
N GLU A 88 51.73 -28.35 0.18
CA GLU A 88 53.08 -27.78 0.03
C GLU A 88 54.05 -28.32 1.10
N GLN A 89 53.57 -28.50 2.34
CA GLN A 89 54.38 -29.09 3.40
C GLN A 89 54.70 -30.57 3.16
N PHE A 90 53.77 -31.34 2.60
CA PHE A 90 54.03 -32.73 2.21
C PHE A 90 54.99 -32.84 1.02
N LEU A 91 54.89 -31.97 0.02
CA LEU A 91 55.81 -31.97 -1.13
C LEU A 91 57.26 -31.69 -0.70
N ASN A 92 57.46 -30.82 0.28
CA ASN A 92 58.78 -30.51 0.84
C ASN A 92 59.45 -31.67 1.62
N LEU A 93 58.73 -32.77 1.86
CA LEU A 93 59.25 -33.95 2.57
C LEU A 93 59.80 -35.04 1.64
N GLU A 94 59.58 -34.91 0.32
CA GLU A 94 60.02 -35.84 -0.73
C GLU A 94 59.60 -37.29 -0.40
N ASP A 95 60.56 -38.21 -0.30
CA ASP A 95 60.33 -39.65 -0.07
C ASP A 95 60.13 -40.05 1.41
N TYR A 96 59.84 -39.08 2.28
CA TYR A 96 59.62 -39.39 3.70
C TYR A 96 58.23 -40.00 3.91
N GLN A 97 58.21 -41.27 4.31
CA GLN A 97 56.99 -42.04 4.53
C GLN A 97 56.08 -42.03 3.30
N ASP A 98 54.80 -41.70 3.46
CA ASP A 98 53.80 -41.62 2.39
C ASP A 98 53.45 -40.16 2.03
N ALA A 99 54.39 -39.23 2.22
CA ALA A 99 54.16 -37.80 1.94
C ALA A 99 53.58 -37.51 0.53
N PRO A 100 54.00 -38.18 -0.57
CA PRO A 100 53.35 -38.02 -1.87
C PRO A 100 51.87 -38.42 -1.88
N ASN A 101 51.52 -39.51 -1.20
CA ASN A 101 50.13 -39.99 -1.09
C ASN A 101 49.28 -39.02 -0.25
N MET A 102 49.86 -38.42 0.80
CA MET A 102 49.19 -37.40 1.61
C MET A 102 48.99 -36.10 0.84
N ALA A 103 49.95 -35.71 -0.01
CA ALA A 103 49.78 -34.57 -0.93
C ALA A 103 48.64 -34.81 -1.93
N GLU A 104 48.48 -36.03 -2.44
CA GLU A 104 47.35 -36.41 -3.30
C GLU A 104 46.01 -36.34 -2.54
N LYS A 105 45.96 -36.83 -1.29
CA LYS A 105 44.77 -36.68 -0.43
C LYS A 105 44.39 -35.22 -0.22
N CYS A 106 45.36 -34.30 -0.10
CA CYS A 106 45.10 -32.86 -0.02
C CYS A 106 44.40 -32.34 -1.29
N LEU A 107 44.80 -32.79 -2.48
CA LEU A 107 44.16 -32.44 -3.75
C LEU A 107 42.71 -32.96 -3.82
N GLN A 108 42.49 -34.20 -3.42
CA GLN A 108 41.14 -34.78 -3.37
C GLN A 108 40.23 -34.01 -2.39
N LEU A 109 40.73 -33.65 -1.21
CA LEU A 109 39.99 -32.88 -0.21
C LEU A 109 39.72 -31.45 -0.68
N LYS A 110 40.69 -30.80 -1.34
CA LYS A 110 40.52 -29.50 -1.99
C LYS A 110 39.38 -29.51 -3.00
N ALA A 111 39.37 -30.49 -3.91
CA ALA A 111 38.29 -30.63 -4.89
C ALA A 111 36.92 -30.82 -4.23
N LYS A 112 36.84 -31.52 -3.08
CA LYS A 112 35.60 -31.64 -2.29
C LYS A 112 35.16 -30.29 -1.72
N PHE A 113 36.07 -29.49 -1.16
CA PHE A 113 35.76 -28.15 -0.63
C PHE A 113 35.32 -27.18 -1.73
N GLU A 114 35.99 -27.18 -2.88
CA GLU A 114 35.62 -26.34 -4.03
C GLU A 114 34.23 -26.69 -4.56
N LYS A 115 33.95 -27.99 -4.77
CA LYS A 115 32.60 -28.46 -5.17
C LYS A 115 31.54 -28.09 -4.14
N LYS A 116 31.83 -28.23 -2.83
CA LYS A 116 30.90 -27.83 -1.75
C LYS A 116 30.65 -26.32 -1.73
N SER A 117 31.69 -25.51 -1.93
CA SER A 117 31.60 -24.05 -2.00
C SER A 117 30.77 -23.59 -3.20
N ILE A 118 31.04 -24.15 -4.39
CA ILE A 118 30.27 -23.88 -5.61
C ILE A 118 28.79 -24.25 -5.41
N ARG A 119 28.50 -25.45 -4.87
CA ARG A 119 27.12 -25.87 -4.58
C ARG A 119 26.43 -24.95 -3.57
N GLY A 120 27.13 -24.52 -2.52
CA GLY A 120 26.61 -23.59 -1.52
C GLY A 120 26.29 -22.21 -2.10
N ASN A 121 27.18 -21.64 -2.92
CA ASN A 121 26.94 -20.37 -3.59
C ASN A 121 25.82 -20.48 -4.63
N MET A 122 25.77 -21.56 -5.41
CA MET A 122 24.67 -21.84 -6.34
C MET A 122 23.32 -21.92 -5.62
N MET A 123 23.25 -22.58 -4.45
CA MET A 123 22.04 -22.61 -3.61
C MET A 123 21.63 -21.21 -3.14
N ARG A 124 22.58 -20.38 -2.68
CA ARG A 124 22.28 -18.99 -2.26
C ARG A 124 21.73 -18.16 -3.41
N ILE A 125 22.30 -18.29 -4.60
CA ILE A 125 21.82 -17.60 -5.81
C ILE A 125 20.42 -18.09 -6.18
N MET A 126 20.16 -19.40 -6.17
CA MET A 126 18.82 -19.95 -6.44
C MET A 126 17.78 -19.44 -5.44
N ILE A 127 18.12 -19.37 -4.15
CA ILE A 127 17.23 -18.80 -3.12
C ILE A 127 16.95 -17.31 -3.40
N ALA A 128 17.99 -16.53 -3.71
CA ALA A 128 17.83 -15.11 -4.02
C ALA A 128 16.92 -14.89 -5.26
N VAL A 129 17.13 -15.67 -6.33
CA VAL A 129 16.28 -15.64 -7.53
C VAL A 129 14.84 -16.03 -7.18
N PHE A 130 14.64 -17.07 -6.38
CA PHE A 130 13.30 -17.50 -5.97
C PHE A 130 12.56 -16.42 -5.17
N VAL A 131 13.24 -15.72 -4.26
CA VAL A 131 12.66 -14.60 -3.49
C VAL A 131 12.26 -13.45 -4.43
N VAL A 132 13.08 -13.12 -5.42
CA VAL A 132 12.77 -12.08 -6.41
C VAL A 132 11.58 -12.49 -7.29
N VAL A 133 11.53 -13.74 -7.77
CA VAL A 133 10.41 -14.26 -8.58
C VAL A 133 9.11 -14.27 -7.78
N LEU A 134 9.16 -14.70 -6.51
CA LEU A 134 8.03 -14.59 -5.60
C LEU A 134 7.58 -13.13 -5.49
N PHE A 135 8.48 -12.20 -5.16
CA PHE A 135 8.15 -10.79 -5.05
C PHE A 135 7.49 -10.22 -6.32
N LEU A 136 8.03 -10.53 -7.50
CA LEU A 136 7.44 -10.15 -8.78
C LEU A 136 6.04 -10.78 -8.98
N SER A 137 5.84 -12.03 -8.59
CA SER A 137 4.53 -12.69 -8.62
C SER A 137 3.50 -11.98 -7.73
N PHE A 138 3.90 -11.48 -6.56
CA PHE A 138 3.04 -10.72 -5.65
C PHE A 138 2.60 -9.37 -6.24
N THR A 139 3.40 -8.79 -7.14
CA THR A 139 3.06 -7.53 -7.84
C THR A 139 2.22 -7.75 -9.11
N THR A 140 2.13 -8.99 -9.60
CA THR A 140 1.47 -9.32 -10.86
C THR A 140 -0.05 -9.12 -10.76
N THR A 141 -0.65 -8.61 -11.84
CA THR A 141 -2.10 -8.35 -11.97
C THR A 141 -2.95 -9.57 -11.62
N SER A 142 -2.54 -10.77 -12.05
CA SER A 142 -3.21 -12.04 -11.72
C SER A 142 -3.29 -12.30 -10.21
N PHE A 143 -2.21 -12.03 -9.46
CA PHE A 143 -2.17 -12.25 -8.03
C PHE A 143 -2.99 -11.19 -7.26
N LYS A 144 -2.97 -9.93 -7.70
CA LYS A 144 -3.86 -8.89 -7.18
C LYS A 144 -5.33 -9.29 -7.34
N TYR A 145 -5.70 -9.86 -8.49
CA TYR A 145 -7.04 -10.38 -8.75
C TYR A 145 -7.42 -11.53 -7.82
N PHE A 146 -6.51 -12.50 -7.63
CA PHE A 146 -6.73 -13.61 -6.69
C PHE A 146 -6.94 -13.10 -5.25
N ARG A 147 -6.12 -12.15 -4.80
CA ARG A 147 -6.27 -11.52 -3.48
C ARG A 147 -7.59 -10.76 -3.34
N ALA A 148 -8.02 -10.03 -4.37
CA ALA A 148 -9.29 -9.32 -4.37
C ALA A 148 -10.46 -10.30 -4.16
N ARG A 149 -10.44 -11.44 -4.86
CA ARG A 149 -11.42 -12.52 -4.67
C ARG A 149 -11.40 -13.07 -3.25
N ALA A 150 -10.22 -13.35 -2.70
CA ALA A 150 -10.08 -13.85 -1.34
C ALA A 150 -10.63 -12.86 -0.29
N TYR A 151 -10.37 -11.55 -0.45
CA TYR A 151 -10.95 -10.53 0.43
C TYR A 151 -12.47 -10.44 0.30
N LYS A 152 -13.02 -10.55 -0.92
CA LYS A 152 -14.48 -10.61 -1.11
C LYS A 152 -15.08 -11.80 -0.36
N THR A 153 -14.51 -13.00 -0.50
CA THR A 153 -15.02 -14.20 0.18
C THR A 153 -14.92 -14.12 1.70
N ALA A 154 -13.98 -13.32 2.22
CA ALA A 154 -13.84 -13.05 3.66
C ALA A 154 -14.76 -11.90 4.15
N GLY A 155 -15.60 -11.29 3.30
CA GLY A 155 -16.44 -10.15 3.66
C GLY A 155 -15.67 -8.84 3.90
N MET A 156 -14.41 -8.78 3.45
CA MET A 156 -13.53 -7.60 3.53
C MET A 156 -13.66 -6.73 2.28
N TYR A 157 -14.88 -6.25 2.00
CA TYR A 157 -15.21 -5.58 0.74
C TYR A 157 -14.37 -4.33 0.46
N SER A 158 -14.05 -3.52 1.48
CA SER A 158 -13.19 -2.33 1.31
C SER A 158 -11.82 -2.67 0.72
N MET A 159 -11.21 -3.76 1.18
CA MET A 159 -9.92 -4.25 0.66
C MET A 159 -10.06 -4.85 -0.73
N ALA A 160 -11.17 -5.54 -1.02
CA ALA A 160 -11.47 -6.08 -2.34
C ALA A 160 -11.67 -4.95 -3.38
N ILE A 161 -12.49 -3.94 -3.06
CA ILE A 161 -12.75 -2.76 -3.89
C ILE A 161 -11.43 -2.05 -4.24
N LYS A 162 -10.55 -1.82 -3.26
CA LYS A 162 -9.24 -1.19 -3.46
C LYS A 162 -8.31 -1.98 -4.39
N LEU A 163 -8.44 -3.31 -4.45
CA LEU A 163 -7.67 -4.13 -5.37
C LEU A 163 -8.32 -4.16 -6.76
N TYR A 164 -9.64 -4.36 -6.85
CA TYR A 164 -10.37 -4.37 -8.12
C TYR A 164 -10.27 -3.02 -8.85
N SER A 165 -10.30 -1.89 -8.14
CA SER A 165 -10.12 -0.57 -8.76
C SER A 165 -8.74 -0.38 -9.41
N LYS A 166 -7.72 -1.14 -8.98
CA LYS A 166 -6.37 -1.13 -9.57
C LYS A 166 -6.20 -2.13 -10.72
N LEU A 167 -7.16 -3.02 -10.90
CA LEU A 167 -7.15 -4.05 -11.94
C LEU A 167 -7.87 -3.59 -13.21
N ASP A 168 -8.74 -2.58 -13.10
CA ASP A 168 -9.42 -1.93 -14.22
C ASP A 168 -10.11 -2.96 -15.13
N THR A 169 -9.68 -3.07 -16.39
CA THR A 169 -10.25 -3.98 -17.41
C THR A 169 -9.71 -5.42 -17.36
N TYR A 170 -8.88 -5.77 -16.37
CA TYR A 170 -8.35 -7.14 -16.27
C TYR A 170 -9.44 -8.16 -15.92
N LYS A 171 -9.76 -9.07 -16.84
CA LYS A 171 -10.83 -10.08 -16.69
C LYS A 171 -12.19 -9.41 -16.41
N ASP A 172 -12.95 -9.93 -15.45
CA ASP A 172 -14.22 -9.41 -14.98
C ASP A 172 -14.06 -8.39 -13.83
N SER A 173 -12.88 -7.79 -13.65
CA SER A 173 -12.60 -6.92 -12.49
C SER A 173 -13.55 -5.73 -12.35
N ALA A 174 -14.00 -5.13 -13.46
CA ALA A 174 -14.98 -4.05 -13.44
C ALA A 174 -16.33 -4.52 -12.87
N SER A 175 -16.89 -5.61 -13.40
CA SER A 175 -18.13 -6.21 -12.87
C SER A 175 -17.97 -6.69 -11.41
N ARG A 176 -16.80 -7.22 -11.05
CA ARG A 176 -16.49 -7.60 -9.66
C ARG A 176 -16.38 -6.41 -8.72
N LEU A 177 -15.94 -5.25 -9.23
CA LEU A 177 -15.86 -4.02 -8.45
C LEU A 177 -17.26 -3.54 -8.08
N GLU A 178 -18.19 -3.51 -9.04
CA GLU A 178 -19.60 -3.18 -8.84
C GLU A 178 -20.24 -4.16 -7.84
N GLU A 179 -20.07 -5.47 -8.05
CA GLU A 179 -20.52 -6.51 -7.12
C GLU A 179 -20.01 -6.25 -5.69
N CYS A 180 -18.71 -5.95 -5.52
CA CYS A 180 -18.14 -5.72 -4.19
C CYS A 180 -18.68 -4.45 -3.54
N LYS A 181 -18.94 -3.39 -4.32
CA LYS A 181 -19.52 -2.13 -3.82
C LYS A 181 -20.95 -2.34 -3.36
N TYR A 182 -21.75 -3.09 -4.11
CA TYR A 182 -23.11 -3.45 -3.72
C TYR A 182 -23.15 -4.19 -2.36
N TYR A 183 -22.38 -5.27 -2.21
CA TYR A 183 -22.34 -6.00 -0.93
C TYR A 183 -21.71 -5.18 0.21
N TYR A 184 -20.81 -4.26 -0.11
CA TYR A 184 -20.30 -3.32 0.88
C TYR A 184 -21.40 -2.36 1.34
N GLY A 185 -22.22 -1.85 0.42
CA GLY A 185 -23.41 -1.04 0.71
C GLY A 185 -24.38 -1.76 1.63
N LEU A 186 -24.72 -3.02 1.32
CA LEU A 186 -25.56 -3.85 2.18
C LEU A 186 -24.98 -4.02 3.60
N LYS A 187 -23.67 -4.27 3.70
CA LYS A 187 -22.99 -4.39 5.00
C LYS A 187 -23.04 -3.09 5.80
N LEU A 188 -22.84 -1.95 5.13
CA LEU A 188 -22.90 -0.62 5.76
C LEU A 188 -24.33 -0.26 6.19
N LYS A 189 -25.32 -0.55 5.35
CA LYS A 189 -26.75 -0.38 5.66
C LYS A 189 -27.16 -1.17 6.90
N ASN A 190 -26.74 -2.44 7.00
CA ASN A 190 -26.99 -3.28 8.18
C ASN A 190 -26.30 -2.75 9.45
N ASN A 191 -25.16 -2.09 9.29
CA ASN A 191 -24.45 -1.42 10.38
C ASN A 191 -25.00 -0.01 10.68
N GLN A 192 -26.09 0.41 10.02
CA GLN A 192 -26.70 1.74 10.12
C GLN A 192 -25.78 2.89 9.68
N ASP A 193 -24.73 2.60 8.93
CA ASP A 193 -23.86 3.62 8.31
C ASP A 193 -24.44 4.02 6.95
N TYR A 194 -25.58 4.70 7.00
CA TYR A 194 -26.39 5.02 5.82
C TYR A 194 -25.67 5.94 4.82
N SER A 195 -24.88 6.90 5.31
CA SER A 195 -24.16 7.82 4.43
C SER A 195 -23.15 7.08 3.54
N HIS A 196 -22.35 6.17 4.10
CA HIS A 196 -21.41 5.38 3.31
C HIS A 196 -22.13 4.29 2.50
N ALA A 197 -23.24 3.74 3.01
CA ALA A 197 -24.05 2.78 2.27
C ALA A 197 -24.60 3.38 0.97
N ARG A 198 -25.20 4.57 1.04
CA ARG A 198 -25.68 5.32 -0.13
C ARG A 198 -24.57 5.49 -1.16
N GLN A 199 -23.39 5.97 -0.73
CA GLN A 199 -22.24 6.13 -1.62
C GLN A 199 -21.81 4.81 -2.27
N ALA A 200 -21.85 3.69 -1.53
CA ALA A 200 -21.48 2.39 -2.05
C ALA A 200 -22.47 1.89 -3.11
N PHE A 201 -23.78 2.10 -2.92
CA PHE A 201 -24.81 1.79 -3.92
C PHE A 201 -24.69 2.67 -5.17
N ALA A 202 -24.54 3.98 -5.01
CA ALA A 202 -24.29 4.91 -6.13
C ALA A 202 -23.10 4.49 -7.00
N GLN A 203 -22.05 3.99 -6.36
CA GLN A 203 -20.85 3.52 -7.04
C GLN A 203 -21.00 2.11 -7.63
N ALA A 204 -21.97 1.33 -7.19
CA ALA A 204 -22.29 0.02 -7.74
C ALA A 204 -23.08 0.12 -9.05
N HIS A 205 -23.58 1.32 -9.41
CA HIS A 205 -24.34 1.59 -10.62
C HIS A 205 -25.55 0.64 -10.73
N SER A 206 -26.00 0.26 -11.92
CA SER A 206 -27.14 -0.63 -12.10
C SER A 206 -26.85 -2.12 -11.81
N TYR A 207 -25.88 -2.42 -10.94
CA TYR A 207 -25.66 -3.80 -10.48
C TYR A 207 -26.83 -4.23 -9.58
N GLN A 208 -27.57 -5.25 -10.01
CA GLN A 208 -28.77 -5.74 -9.30
C GLN A 208 -29.77 -4.61 -9.02
N ASP A 209 -30.23 -4.46 -7.78
CA ASP A 209 -31.18 -3.47 -7.30
C ASP A 209 -30.48 -2.30 -6.60
N SER A 210 -29.25 -1.96 -6.99
CA SER A 210 -28.48 -0.88 -6.34
C SER A 210 -29.23 0.46 -6.30
N ASP A 211 -29.92 0.84 -7.37
CA ASP A 211 -30.70 2.10 -7.43
C ASP A 211 -31.85 2.06 -6.41
N VAL A 212 -32.52 0.90 -6.25
CA VAL A 212 -33.56 0.67 -5.23
C VAL A 212 -32.96 0.76 -3.82
N GLN A 213 -31.80 0.16 -3.61
CA GLN A 213 -31.12 0.20 -2.31
C GLN A 213 -30.60 1.59 -1.97
N GLU A 214 -30.14 2.37 -2.95
CA GLU A 214 -29.75 3.77 -2.77
C GLU A 214 -30.95 4.60 -2.32
N ALA A 215 -32.06 4.59 -3.07
CA ALA A 215 -33.28 5.31 -2.73
C ALA A 215 -33.82 4.92 -1.34
N ALA A 216 -33.82 3.62 -1.01
CA ALA A 216 -34.25 3.15 0.31
C ALA A 216 -33.33 3.64 1.45
N VAL A 217 -32.02 3.74 1.22
CA VAL A 217 -31.09 4.30 2.21
C VAL A 217 -31.26 5.80 2.34
N GLU A 218 -31.55 6.50 1.25
CA GLU A 218 -31.86 7.93 1.28
C GLU A 218 -33.09 8.25 2.14
N GLN A 219 -34.16 7.46 2.04
CA GLN A 219 -35.31 7.55 2.94
C GLN A 219 -34.90 7.39 4.41
N LEU A 220 -34.09 6.38 4.73
CA LEU A 220 -33.56 6.19 6.08
C LEU A 220 -32.72 7.38 6.56
N ILE A 221 -31.91 7.98 5.68
CA ILE A 221 -31.14 9.19 6.01
C ILE A 221 -32.07 10.35 6.38
N VAL A 222 -33.12 10.60 5.59
CA VAL A 222 -34.09 11.68 5.85
C VAL A 222 -34.89 11.41 7.12
N GLN A 223 -35.38 10.17 7.31
CA GLN A 223 -36.12 9.74 8.48
C GLN A 223 -35.32 9.95 9.77
N ASN A 224 -34.03 9.59 9.78
CA ASN A 224 -33.15 9.69 10.95
C ASN A 224 -32.48 11.07 11.11
N SER A 225 -32.70 12.00 10.17
CA SER A 225 -32.17 13.35 10.24
C SER A 225 -33.18 14.35 10.82
N ASN A 226 -32.67 15.34 11.54
CA ASN A 226 -33.48 16.42 12.11
C ASN A 226 -33.59 17.60 11.13
N VAL A 227 -34.63 18.41 11.31
CA VAL A 227 -34.77 19.71 10.63
C VAL A 227 -33.49 20.54 10.81
N GLY A 228 -33.09 21.25 9.75
CA GLY A 228 -31.85 22.03 9.66
C GLY A 228 -30.60 21.21 9.32
N LYS A 229 -30.68 19.87 9.24
CA LYS A 229 -29.56 19.03 8.80
C LYS A 229 -29.53 18.89 7.28
N GLN A 230 -28.31 18.64 6.79
CA GLN A 230 -28.06 18.41 5.38
C GLN A 230 -28.11 16.92 5.05
N VAL A 231 -28.70 16.60 3.90
CA VAL A 231 -28.81 15.24 3.35
C VAL A 231 -28.40 15.25 1.87
N ILE A 232 -28.07 14.07 1.34
CA ILE A 232 -27.75 13.89 -0.08
C ILE A 232 -28.81 12.97 -0.69
N ILE A 233 -29.47 13.47 -1.74
CA ILE A 233 -30.57 12.80 -2.47
C ILE A 233 -30.36 13.08 -3.96
N GLY A 234 -30.38 12.07 -4.84
CA GLY A 234 -30.18 12.30 -6.29
C GLY A 234 -28.81 12.86 -6.63
N GLY A 235 -27.80 12.58 -5.80
CA GLY A 235 -26.48 13.22 -5.90
C GLY A 235 -26.44 14.72 -5.57
N HIS A 236 -27.57 15.33 -5.18
CA HIS A 236 -27.66 16.74 -4.78
C HIS A 236 -27.65 16.89 -3.26
N SER A 237 -27.13 18.01 -2.77
CA SER A 237 -27.14 18.33 -1.34
C SER A 237 -28.34 19.21 -0.99
N TRP A 238 -29.09 18.79 0.03
CA TRP A 238 -30.33 19.41 0.49
C TRP A 238 -30.25 19.77 1.98
N THR A 239 -31.08 20.70 2.43
CA THR A 239 -31.37 20.96 3.85
C THR A 239 -32.82 20.65 4.13
N ILE A 240 -33.08 19.95 5.24
CA ILE A 240 -34.44 19.66 5.72
C ILE A 240 -35.03 20.93 6.34
N LEU A 241 -36.07 21.51 5.75
CA LEU A 241 -36.76 22.69 6.26
C LEU A 241 -37.90 22.34 7.20
N ASP A 242 -38.62 21.25 6.92
CA ASP A 242 -39.75 20.78 7.71
C ASP A 242 -39.87 19.26 7.65
N LYS A 243 -40.52 18.65 8.65
CA LYS A 243 -40.83 17.22 8.69
C LYS A 243 -42.27 17.00 9.14
N LYS A 244 -43.01 16.28 8.30
CA LYS A 244 -44.31 15.70 8.60
C LYS A 244 -44.15 14.22 8.97
N GLU A 245 -45.25 13.51 9.23
CA GLU A 245 -45.19 12.11 9.66
C GLU A 245 -44.44 11.20 8.66
N ASN A 246 -44.65 11.40 7.35
CA ASN A 246 -44.14 10.54 6.28
C ASN A 246 -43.37 11.29 5.17
N ALA A 247 -43.06 12.58 5.36
CA ALA A 247 -42.37 13.37 4.35
C ALA A 247 -41.58 14.53 4.95
N ALA A 248 -40.50 14.93 4.28
CA ALA A 248 -39.70 16.09 4.63
C ALA A 248 -39.73 17.14 3.51
N LEU A 249 -39.85 18.41 3.86
CA LEU A 249 -39.61 19.50 2.94
C LEU A 249 -38.11 19.74 2.84
N LEU A 250 -37.56 19.63 1.64
CA LEU A 250 -36.14 19.80 1.36
C LEU A 250 -35.92 21.05 0.50
N ILE A 251 -34.84 21.78 0.75
CA ILE A 251 -34.35 22.83 -0.15
C ILE A 251 -32.92 22.57 -0.58
N LYS A 252 -32.62 22.77 -1.86
CA LYS A 252 -31.29 22.57 -2.42
C LYS A 252 -30.30 23.57 -1.81
N ASN A 253 -29.12 23.08 -1.42
CA ASN A 253 -28.08 23.90 -0.78
C ASN A 253 -27.32 24.75 -1.78
N ARG A 254 -26.94 24.16 -2.91
CA ARG A 254 -26.26 24.87 -4.01
C ARG A 254 -27.31 25.36 -4.99
N ALA A 255 -27.43 26.68 -5.14
CA ALA A 255 -28.32 27.27 -6.14
C ALA A 255 -27.93 26.82 -7.56
N ILE A 256 -28.91 26.83 -8.46
CA ILE A 256 -28.69 26.60 -9.89
C ILE A 256 -28.65 27.98 -10.53
N ASP A 257 -27.46 28.37 -10.99
CA ASP A 257 -27.19 29.71 -11.50
C ASP A 257 -27.72 29.90 -12.93
N ASP A 258 -27.87 31.16 -13.32
CA ASP A 258 -28.21 31.61 -14.67
C ASP A 258 -29.55 31.05 -15.18
N ILE A 259 -30.57 31.12 -14.31
CA ILE A 259 -31.95 30.77 -14.62
C ILE A 259 -32.81 32.03 -14.52
N THR A 260 -33.37 32.45 -15.65
CA THR A 260 -34.46 33.43 -15.73
C THR A 260 -35.74 32.82 -15.16
N TYR A 261 -36.64 33.65 -14.64
CA TYR A 261 -37.96 33.15 -14.24
C TYR A 261 -38.77 32.78 -15.49
N HIS A 262 -38.71 33.64 -16.52
CA HIS A 262 -39.34 33.46 -17.83
C HIS A 262 -38.49 34.13 -18.91
N ASN A 263 -38.36 33.54 -20.10
CA ASN A 263 -37.40 33.99 -21.12
C ASN A 263 -37.80 35.29 -21.83
N THR A 264 -39.09 35.64 -21.79
CA THR A 264 -39.65 36.84 -22.43
C THR A 264 -40.18 37.82 -21.37
N LEU A 265 -40.16 39.12 -21.70
CA LEU A 265 -40.73 40.14 -20.81
C LEU A 265 -42.23 40.30 -21.07
N GLU A 266 -43.02 39.46 -20.44
CA GLU A 266 -44.48 39.47 -20.53
C GLU A 266 -45.14 39.11 -19.20
N ASN A 267 -46.46 39.24 -19.15
CA ASN A 267 -47.20 38.85 -17.95
C ASN A 267 -47.11 37.33 -17.83
N VAL A 268 -46.63 36.84 -16.69
CA VAL A 268 -46.41 35.41 -16.47
C VAL A 268 -46.72 35.03 -15.04
N THR A 269 -47.37 33.88 -14.87
CA THR A 269 -47.63 33.25 -13.58
C THR A 269 -46.68 32.07 -13.38
N TRP A 270 -46.59 31.52 -12.17
CA TRP A 270 -45.78 30.32 -11.94
C TRP A 270 -46.18 29.16 -12.87
N GLU A 271 -47.48 28.92 -13.05
CA GLU A 271 -48.04 27.86 -13.89
C GLU A 271 -47.43 27.81 -15.28
N ASN A 272 -47.21 29.00 -15.87
CA ASN A 272 -46.75 29.20 -17.25
C ASN A 272 -45.28 29.63 -17.34
N SER A 273 -44.54 29.59 -16.24
CA SER A 273 -43.14 30.03 -16.19
C SER A 273 -42.17 28.98 -16.75
N ASP A 274 -41.15 29.44 -17.49
CA ASP A 274 -40.08 28.58 -18.00
C ASP A 274 -39.30 27.90 -16.86
N VAL A 275 -39.17 28.55 -15.70
CA VAL A 275 -38.50 27.95 -14.52
C VAL A 275 -39.26 26.74 -13.99
N ARG A 276 -40.60 26.76 -13.97
CA ARG A 276 -41.43 25.63 -13.55
C ARG A 276 -41.27 24.45 -14.50
N GLU A 277 -41.29 24.72 -15.81
CA GLU A 277 -41.05 23.71 -16.85
C GLU A 277 -39.66 23.09 -16.71
N PHE A 278 -38.62 23.90 -16.51
CA PHE A 278 -37.26 23.42 -16.27
C PHE A 278 -37.16 22.50 -15.05
N LEU A 279 -37.78 22.90 -13.92
CA LEU A 279 -37.74 22.15 -12.67
C LEU A 279 -38.43 20.79 -12.78
N ASN A 280 -39.61 20.73 -13.38
CA ASN A 280 -40.41 19.49 -13.46
C ASN A 280 -40.11 18.66 -14.73
N GLY A 281 -39.24 19.15 -15.62
CA GLY A 281 -38.69 18.40 -16.74
C GLY A 281 -37.20 18.11 -16.55
N LYS A 282 -36.36 18.95 -17.15
CA LYS A 282 -34.91 18.74 -17.26
C LYS A 282 -34.19 18.54 -15.93
N PHE A 283 -34.62 19.21 -14.85
CA PHE A 283 -34.03 19.00 -13.53
C PHE A 283 -34.44 17.66 -12.92
N MET A 284 -35.69 17.24 -13.10
CA MET A 284 -36.16 15.92 -12.67
C MET A 284 -35.45 14.77 -13.37
N ASP A 285 -34.99 14.95 -14.61
CA ASP A 285 -34.16 13.94 -15.33
C ASP A 285 -32.81 13.65 -14.66
N THR A 286 -32.40 14.44 -13.65
CA THR A 286 -31.16 14.20 -12.90
C THR A 286 -31.31 13.15 -11.79
N PHE A 287 -32.52 12.71 -11.50
CA PHE A 287 -32.83 11.66 -10.52
C PHE A 287 -33.07 10.32 -11.21
N SER A 288 -32.73 9.22 -10.53
CA SER A 288 -33.15 7.88 -10.94
C SER A 288 -34.66 7.69 -10.77
N GLU A 289 -35.24 6.72 -11.47
CA GLU A 289 -36.68 6.42 -11.35
C GLU A 289 -37.09 6.06 -9.91
N GLU A 290 -36.22 5.35 -9.18
CA GLU A 290 -36.47 4.98 -7.78
C GLU A 290 -36.45 6.20 -6.85
N GLU A 291 -35.58 7.18 -7.09
CA GLU A 291 -35.58 8.44 -6.34
C GLU A 291 -36.81 9.30 -6.69
N LYS A 292 -37.22 9.34 -7.97
CA LYS A 292 -38.42 10.06 -8.41
C LYS A 292 -39.67 9.55 -7.72
N ASN A 293 -39.77 8.25 -7.48
CA ASN A 293 -40.90 7.64 -6.76
C ASN A 293 -41.04 8.17 -5.32
N ASN A 294 -39.95 8.65 -4.73
CA ASN A 294 -39.95 9.23 -3.38
C ASN A 294 -40.16 10.76 -3.38
N ILE A 295 -40.30 11.41 -4.55
CA ILE A 295 -40.57 12.85 -4.64
C ILE A 295 -42.08 13.05 -4.83
N LEU A 296 -42.73 13.70 -3.85
CA LEU A 296 -44.17 13.90 -3.85
C LEU A 296 -44.61 14.89 -4.91
N MET A 297 -45.64 14.49 -5.69
CA MET A 297 -46.47 15.43 -6.43
C MET A 297 -47.27 16.29 -5.44
N SER A 298 -46.83 17.52 -5.26
CA SER A 298 -47.33 18.44 -4.23
C SER A 298 -48.38 19.39 -4.81
N ASP A 299 -49.45 19.64 -4.05
CA ASP A 299 -50.36 20.75 -4.35
C ASP A 299 -49.67 22.06 -3.95
N VAL A 300 -49.22 22.84 -4.94
CA VAL A 300 -48.50 24.10 -4.74
C VAL A 300 -49.50 25.24 -4.85
N LYS A 301 -49.73 25.91 -3.72
CA LYS A 301 -50.71 27.00 -3.58
C LYS A 301 -50.18 28.32 -4.10
N MET A 302 -50.87 28.96 -5.05
CA MET A 302 -50.51 30.29 -5.56
C MET A 302 -51.36 31.36 -4.89
N ASP A 303 -50.71 32.12 -4.02
CA ASP A 303 -51.31 33.28 -3.37
C ASP A 303 -50.95 34.56 -4.13
N ASP A 304 -51.90 35.49 -4.15
CA ASP A 304 -51.71 36.82 -4.70
C ASP A 304 -50.65 37.59 -3.91
N ASN A 305 -49.94 38.49 -4.60
CA ASN A 305 -49.16 39.50 -3.90
C ASN A 305 -50.08 40.66 -3.49
N GLU A 306 -50.73 40.49 -2.34
CA GLU A 306 -51.73 41.42 -1.79
C GLU A 306 -51.19 42.86 -1.63
N MET A 307 -49.89 43.03 -1.34
CA MET A 307 -49.28 44.35 -1.20
C MET A 307 -49.36 45.16 -2.50
N TYR A 308 -49.22 44.48 -3.64
CA TYR A 308 -49.20 45.10 -4.97
C TYR A 308 -50.41 44.76 -5.83
N GLN A 309 -51.35 43.97 -5.31
CA GLN A 309 -52.57 43.53 -6.00
C GLN A 309 -52.25 42.81 -7.33
N VAL A 310 -51.22 41.95 -7.31
CA VAL A 310 -50.83 41.13 -8.46
C VAL A 310 -51.31 39.70 -8.24
N ASP A 311 -52.13 39.21 -9.17
CA ASP A 311 -52.65 37.84 -9.21
C ASP A 311 -51.53 36.81 -9.24
N GLY A 312 -51.57 35.84 -8.31
CA GLY A 312 -50.65 34.70 -8.25
C GLY A 312 -50.86 33.68 -9.35
N GLY A 313 -52.06 33.69 -9.95
CA GLY A 313 -52.51 32.70 -10.92
C GLY A 313 -53.02 31.42 -10.24
N ASN A 314 -53.19 30.36 -11.03
CA ASN A 314 -53.78 29.13 -10.53
C ASN A 314 -52.80 28.31 -9.68
N ASP A 315 -53.35 27.60 -8.70
CA ASP A 315 -52.66 26.51 -8.01
C ASP A 315 -52.15 25.45 -9.02
N THR A 316 -50.99 24.86 -8.72
CA THR A 316 -50.36 23.83 -9.55
C THR A 316 -50.14 22.53 -8.80
N LYS A 317 -49.82 21.47 -9.55
CA LYS A 317 -49.27 20.23 -9.00
C LYS A 317 -47.85 20.07 -9.51
N ASP A 318 -46.88 20.09 -8.59
CA ASP A 318 -45.46 20.06 -8.93
C ASP A 318 -44.71 19.07 -8.04
N GLN A 319 -43.72 18.37 -8.61
CA GLN A 319 -42.78 17.54 -7.85
C GLN A 319 -41.67 18.40 -7.25
N VAL A 320 -41.23 19.41 -8.00
CA VAL A 320 -40.20 20.35 -7.59
C VAL A 320 -40.68 21.78 -7.86
N PHE A 321 -40.50 22.64 -6.87
CA PHE A 321 -41.00 24.02 -6.89
C PHE A 321 -39.98 24.99 -6.29
N LEU A 322 -40.27 26.29 -6.34
CA LEU A 322 -39.58 27.30 -5.53
C LEU A 322 -40.44 27.66 -4.33
N LEU A 323 -39.83 28.08 -3.21
CA LEU A 323 -40.61 28.58 -2.08
C LEU A 323 -41.41 29.82 -2.49
N SER A 324 -42.60 30.00 -1.88
CA SER A 324 -43.30 31.28 -1.87
C SER A 324 -42.63 32.30 -0.93
N LEU A 325 -43.12 33.54 -0.97
CA LEU A 325 -42.79 34.56 0.03
C LEU A 325 -43.05 34.07 1.47
N ASP A 326 -44.24 33.53 1.73
CA ASP A 326 -44.64 33.08 3.06
C ASP A 326 -43.81 31.89 3.53
N GLU A 327 -43.56 30.90 2.67
CA GLU A 327 -42.68 29.77 3.00
C GLU A 327 -41.24 30.23 3.23
N ALA A 328 -40.73 31.17 2.43
CA ALA A 328 -39.39 31.71 2.62
C ALA A 328 -39.26 32.46 3.97
N GLN A 329 -40.30 33.19 4.37
CA GLN A 329 -40.38 33.86 5.67
C GLN A 329 -40.50 32.86 6.82
N GLN A 330 -41.32 31.83 6.65
CA GLN A 330 -41.52 30.77 7.65
C GLN A 330 -40.22 30.01 7.94
N TYR A 331 -39.43 29.69 6.91
CA TYR A 331 -38.22 28.88 7.05
C TYR A 331 -36.92 29.70 7.09
N ALA A 332 -36.99 31.03 7.23
CA ALA A 332 -35.85 31.94 7.15
C ALA A 332 -34.69 31.57 8.10
N ASP A 333 -35.00 31.14 9.33
CA ASP A 333 -34.01 30.81 10.36
C ASP A 333 -33.24 29.50 10.10
N ILE A 334 -33.81 28.60 9.31
CA ILE A 334 -33.31 27.24 9.07
C ILE A 334 -32.67 27.15 7.68
N MET A 335 -33.19 27.93 6.73
CA MET A 335 -32.73 27.94 5.36
C MET A 335 -31.25 28.41 5.28
N PRO A 336 -30.36 27.65 4.59
CA PRO A 336 -28.97 28.06 4.44
C PRO A 336 -28.88 29.43 3.76
N LYS A 337 -27.96 30.29 4.18
CA LYS A 337 -27.74 31.58 3.52
C LYS A 337 -27.25 31.39 2.08
N CYS A 338 -27.90 32.04 1.13
CA CYS A 338 -27.45 32.10 -0.26
C CYS A 338 -26.66 33.40 -0.53
N LYS A 339 -25.61 33.32 -1.35
CA LYS A 339 -24.78 34.47 -1.76
C LYS A 339 -25.20 35.09 -3.09
N VAL A 340 -26.24 34.54 -3.71
CA VAL A 340 -26.76 34.96 -5.01
C VAL A 340 -28.25 35.23 -4.85
N ASN A 341 -28.79 36.05 -5.75
CA ASN A 341 -30.22 36.32 -5.78
C ASN A 341 -30.94 35.08 -6.31
N THR A 342 -31.99 34.62 -5.62
CA THR A 342 -32.73 33.43 -6.02
C THR A 342 -34.22 33.71 -6.15
N TRP A 343 -34.82 33.32 -7.27
CA TRP A 343 -36.25 33.49 -7.49
C TRP A 343 -37.09 32.78 -6.42
N LEU A 344 -38.24 33.37 -6.11
CA LEU A 344 -39.36 32.74 -5.43
C LEU A 344 -40.49 32.56 -6.44
N ARG A 345 -41.44 31.65 -6.18
CA ARG A 345 -42.55 31.43 -7.11
C ARG A 345 -43.61 32.54 -7.07
N SER A 346 -43.72 33.28 -5.97
CA SER A 346 -44.71 34.35 -5.77
C SER A 346 -44.47 35.54 -6.71
N PRO A 347 -45.53 36.21 -7.20
CA PRO A 347 -45.39 37.37 -8.08
C PRO A 347 -44.76 38.57 -7.37
N GLY A 348 -44.17 39.48 -8.15
CA GLY A 348 -43.62 40.75 -7.67
C GLY A 348 -44.66 41.88 -7.68
N SER A 349 -44.20 43.12 -7.85
CA SER A 349 -45.05 44.32 -7.85
C SER A 349 -45.80 44.60 -9.16
N ASP A 350 -45.48 43.87 -10.22
CA ASP A 350 -46.09 43.96 -11.55
C ASP A 350 -46.22 42.54 -12.14
N PRO A 351 -47.23 42.23 -12.98
CA PRO A 351 -47.38 40.91 -13.61
C PRO A 351 -46.18 40.41 -14.42
N LYS A 352 -45.21 41.27 -14.76
CA LYS A 352 -43.94 40.93 -15.45
C LYS A 352 -42.77 40.80 -14.48
N THR A 353 -43.03 40.74 -13.18
CA THR A 353 -42.02 40.62 -12.12
C THR A 353 -42.33 39.45 -11.21
N ALA A 354 -41.28 38.80 -10.70
CA ALA A 354 -41.38 37.75 -9.69
C ALA A 354 -40.60 38.17 -8.44
N SER A 355 -41.12 37.81 -7.27
CA SER A 355 -40.41 38.02 -6.00
C SER A 355 -39.15 37.16 -5.92
N PHE A 356 -38.21 37.56 -5.07
CA PHE A 356 -36.94 36.84 -4.92
C PHE A 356 -36.33 37.02 -3.54
N LEU A 357 -35.32 36.19 -3.25
CA LEU A 357 -34.42 36.36 -2.13
C LEU A 357 -33.12 37.00 -2.59
N ALA A 358 -32.77 38.16 -2.04
CA ALA A 358 -31.45 38.75 -2.23
C ALA A 358 -30.40 38.01 -1.38
N GLU A 359 -29.12 38.39 -1.55
CA GLU A 359 -28.01 37.85 -0.76
C GLU A 359 -28.32 37.85 0.75
N GLY A 360 -28.07 36.71 1.40
CA GLY A 360 -28.38 36.52 2.82
C GLY A 360 -29.81 36.07 3.10
N ASN A 361 -30.57 35.70 2.07
CA ASN A 361 -31.99 35.32 2.13
C ASN A 361 -32.91 36.49 2.53
N ILE A 362 -32.57 37.71 2.11
CA ILE A 362 -33.42 38.89 2.35
C ILE A 362 -34.57 38.85 1.36
N ILE A 363 -35.81 38.87 1.87
CA ILE A 363 -37.01 38.80 1.04
C ILE A 363 -37.23 40.13 0.31
N MET A 364 -37.45 40.04 -1.01
CA MET A 364 -37.69 41.17 -1.90
C MET A 364 -39.07 41.02 -2.56
N GLU A 365 -40.12 41.39 -1.81
CA GLU A 365 -41.53 41.24 -2.21
C GLU A 365 -41.89 41.98 -3.50
N TYR A 366 -41.28 43.14 -3.75
CA TYR A 366 -41.52 43.91 -4.97
C TYR A 366 -40.98 43.20 -6.23
N GLY A 367 -40.06 42.26 -6.07
CA GLY A 367 -39.56 41.42 -7.15
C GLY A 367 -38.65 42.09 -8.18
N TYR A 368 -38.40 41.37 -9.27
CA TYR A 368 -37.62 41.86 -10.40
C TYR A 368 -38.17 41.30 -11.71
N LEU A 369 -37.80 41.92 -12.84
CA LEU A 369 -38.29 41.53 -14.16
C LEU A 369 -37.94 40.07 -14.45
N VAL A 370 -38.94 39.29 -14.88
CA VAL A 370 -38.87 37.82 -15.01
C VAL A 370 -37.81 37.33 -16.00
N ASN A 371 -37.44 38.15 -16.99
CA ASN A 371 -36.50 37.80 -18.06
C ASN A 371 -35.05 38.24 -17.81
N VAL A 372 -34.74 38.67 -16.59
CA VAL A 372 -33.40 39.13 -16.25
C VAL A 372 -32.49 37.95 -15.90
N ALA A 373 -31.33 37.91 -16.56
CA ALA A 373 -30.26 36.97 -16.27
C ALA A 373 -29.49 37.31 -14.98
N GLY A 374 -28.66 36.39 -14.51
CA GLY A 374 -27.85 36.58 -13.29
C GLY A 374 -28.58 36.28 -11.97
N PHE A 375 -29.82 35.82 -12.06
CA PHE A 375 -30.51 35.16 -10.95
C PHE A 375 -30.25 33.66 -10.96
N ALA A 376 -30.41 33.06 -9.79
CA ALA A 376 -30.35 31.63 -9.59
C ALA A 376 -31.69 31.10 -9.07
N ILE A 377 -31.79 29.80 -8.89
CA ILE A 377 -32.94 29.15 -8.26
C ILE A 377 -32.51 28.19 -7.18
N ARG A 378 -33.38 27.99 -6.17
CA ARG A 378 -33.22 26.98 -5.13
C ARG A 378 -34.43 26.06 -5.13
N PRO A 379 -34.33 24.94 -5.86
CA PRO A 379 -35.38 23.93 -5.88
C PRO A 379 -35.74 23.49 -4.46
N ALA A 380 -37.03 23.34 -4.22
CA ALA A 380 -37.61 22.73 -3.05
C ALA A 380 -38.52 21.57 -3.47
N MET A 381 -38.60 20.55 -2.62
CA MET A 381 -39.45 19.37 -2.88
C MET A 381 -39.83 18.69 -1.58
N TRP A 382 -40.98 18.02 -1.57
CA TRP A 382 -41.35 17.10 -0.51
C TRP A 382 -40.82 15.69 -0.84
N TYR A 383 -40.02 15.12 0.06
CA TYR A 383 -39.45 13.78 -0.09
C TYR A 383 -40.06 12.81 0.91
N VAL A 384 -40.62 11.71 0.42
CA VAL A 384 -41.25 10.64 1.20
C VAL A 384 -40.20 9.81 1.90
N TYR A 385 -40.45 9.48 3.16
CA TYR A 385 -39.72 8.46 3.89
C TYR A 385 -40.69 7.59 4.69
N GLU A 386 -40.32 6.33 4.89
CA GLU A 386 -41.09 5.33 5.66
C GLU A 386 -40.40 4.98 6.98
#